data_AF-F0SJ70-F1
#
_entry.id   AF-F0SJ70-F1
#
_cell.length_a   1.000
_cell.length_b   1.000
_cell.length_c   1.000
_cell.angle_alpha   90.00
_cell.angle_beta   90.00
_cell.angle_gamma   90.00
#
_symmetry.space_group_name_H-M   'P 1'
#
loop_
_entity.id
_entity.type
_entity.pdbx_description
1 polymer ?
#
loop_
_entity_poly.entity_id
_entity_poly.type
_entity_poly.pdbx_seq_one_letter_code
_entity_poly.pdbx_strand_id
1 'polypeptide(L)'
;MRVLITGGRNFDNHELLETTLDAVHASAPLSVLIHGAANGADTLAGEWASRNGIEVVACPADWKRYGRAAGPIRNRAMFDLAPDLLVAFPGGKGTADMISAAEQKEIPIRHA
;
A
#
# COMPACT_ATOMS: atom_id res chain seq x y z
N MET A 1 -10.75 7.07 -6.78
CA MET A 1 -10.64 6.27 -5.54
C MET A 1 -9.20 6.32 -5.02
N ARG A 2 -9.01 6.45 -3.72
CA ARG A 2 -7.71 6.46 -3.03
C ARG A 2 -7.41 5.04 -2.55
N VAL A 3 -6.36 4.43 -3.06
CA VAL A 3 -6.00 3.05 -2.72
C VAL A 3 -4.70 3.04 -1.94
N LEU A 4 -4.71 2.38 -0.79
CA LEU A 4 -3.53 2.10 0.01
C LEU A 4 -3.00 0.71 -0.32
N ILE A 5 -1.70 0.62 -0.60
CA ILE A 5 -1.01 -0.64 -0.89
C ILE A 5 -0.12 -1.04 0.27
N THR A 6 -0.08 -2.34 0.55
CA THR A 6 0.87 -2.96 1.47
C THR A 6 1.32 -4.32 0.94
N GLY A 7 2.57 -4.70 1.23
CA GLY A 7 3.11 -6.01 0.87
C GLY A 7 4.51 -6.25 1.41
N GLY A 8 5.07 -7.42 1.11
CA GLY A 8 6.40 -7.82 1.56
C GLY A 8 7.53 -6.99 0.92
N ARG A 9 8.61 -6.77 1.68
CA ARG A 9 9.81 -6.07 1.18
C ARG A 9 10.61 -6.83 0.12
N ASN A 10 10.39 -8.14 0.06
CA ASN A 10 10.99 -9.04 -0.91
C ASN A 10 9.96 -9.49 -1.96
N PHE A 11 8.77 -8.88 -1.98
CA PHE A 11 7.77 -9.20 -2.98
C PHE A 11 8.25 -8.72 -4.35
N ASP A 12 8.32 -9.63 -5.31
CA ASP A 12 8.85 -9.43 -6.66
C ASP A 12 7.92 -9.98 -7.76
N ASN A 13 6.71 -10.42 -7.41
CA ASN A 13 5.75 -10.91 -8.39
C ASN A 13 5.04 -9.74 -9.11
N HIS A 14 5.69 -9.25 -10.17
CA HIS A 14 5.17 -8.16 -11.00
C HIS A 14 3.80 -8.48 -11.62
N GLU A 15 3.63 -9.69 -12.15
CA GLU A 15 2.40 -10.10 -12.85
C GLU A 15 1.19 -10.07 -11.91
N LEU A 16 1.33 -10.60 -10.69
CA LEU A 16 0.26 -10.56 -9.69
C LEU A 16 -0.09 -9.12 -9.32
N LEU A 17 0.92 -8.25 -9.17
CA LEU A 17 0.71 -6.85 -8.83
C LEU A 17 -0.01 -6.09 -9.93
N GLU A 18 0.47 -6.20 -11.17
CA GLU A 18 -0.16 -5.53 -12.32
C GLU A 18 -1.59 -6.02 -12.50
N THR A 19 -1.80 -7.34 -12.57
CA THR A 19 -3.14 -7.92 -12.76
C THR A 19 -4.11 -7.50 -11.66
N THR A 20 -3.65 -7.45 -10.41
CA THR A 20 -4.50 -7.01 -9.29
C THR A 20 -4.86 -5.53 -9.40
N LEU A 21 -3.89 -4.66 -9.64
CA LEU A 21 -4.11 -3.22 -9.70
C LEU A 21 -4.92 -2.81 -10.94
N ASP A 22 -4.70 -3.46 -12.07
CA ASP A 22 -5.48 -3.28 -13.29
C ASP A 22 -6.96 -3.66 -13.05
N ALA A 23 -7.22 -4.80 -12.38
CA ALA A 23 -8.57 -5.22 -12.06
C ALA A 23 -9.28 -4.24 -11.11
N VAL A 24 -8.57 -3.74 -10.08
CA VAL A 24 -9.12 -2.72 -9.17
C VAL A 24 -9.41 -1.44 -9.94
N HIS A 25 -8.47 -0.94 -10.72
CA HIS A 25 -8.61 0.30 -11.49
C HIS A 25 -9.74 0.22 -12.52
N ALA A 26 -9.89 -0.91 -13.21
CA ALA A 26 -10.97 -1.13 -14.16
C ALA A 26 -12.36 -1.14 -13.47
N SER A 27 -12.45 -1.67 -12.25
CA SER A 27 -13.71 -1.70 -11.48
C SER A 27 -14.08 -0.33 -10.90
N ALA A 28 -13.09 0.43 -10.44
CA ALA A 28 -13.25 1.76 -9.87
C ALA A 28 -11.94 2.52 -10.06
N PRO A 29 -11.87 3.52 -10.96
CA PRO A 29 -10.63 4.21 -11.27
C PRO A 29 -9.94 4.81 -10.03
N LEU A 30 -8.66 4.45 -9.89
CA LEU A 30 -7.77 5.04 -8.90
C LEU A 30 -7.46 6.47 -9.32
N SER A 31 -7.56 7.38 -8.37
CA SER A 31 -7.08 8.76 -8.50
C SER A 31 -5.79 8.96 -7.71
N VAL A 32 -5.59 8.20 -6.63
CA VAL A 32 -4.39 8.25 -5.78
C VAL A 32 -4.00 6.85 -5.34
N LEU A 33 -2.70 6.54 -5.40
CA LEU A 33 -2.09 5.36 -4.82
C LEU A 33 -1.17 5.76 -3.66
N ILE A 34 -1.44 5.23 -2.47
CA ILE A 34 -0.69 5.47 -1.24
C ILE A 34 0.14 4.22 -0.94
N HIS A 35 1.43 4.38 -0.60
CA HIS A 35 2.28 3.25 -0.20
C HIS A 35 3.37 3.69 0.78
N GLY A 36 4.03 2.72 1.41
CA GLY A 36 5.02 2.96 2.45
C GLY A 36 6.44 3.26 1.95
N ALA A 37 6.67 3.50 0.66
CA ALA A 37 8.02 3.71 0.13
C ALA A 37 9.06 2.63 0.57
N ALA A 38 8.61 1.39 0.80
CA ALA A 38 9.50 0.26 1.06
C ALA A 38 9.90 -0.41 -0.27
N ASN A 39 10.91 -1.29 -0.21
CA ASN A 39 11.22 -2.18 -1.32
C ASN A 39 10.07 -3.16 -1.57
N GLY A 40 10.10 -3.84 -2.72
CA GLY A 40 9.12 -4.86 -3.08
C GLY A 40 7.79 -4.25 -3.50
N ALA A 41 6.68 -4.75 -2.94
CA ALA A 41 5.32 -4.37 -3.36
C ALA A 41 5.08 -2.86 -3.42
N ASP A 42 5.56 -2.10 -2.43
CA ASP A 42 5.43 -0.65 -2.37
C ASP A 42 6.12 0.05 -3.56
N THR A 43 7.31 -0.41 -3.95
CA THR A 43 8.07 0.15 -5.08
C THR A 43 7.35 -0.17 -6.39
N LEU A 44 6.98 -1.44 -6.59
CA LEU A 44 6.29 -1.90 -7.78
C LEU A 44 4.94 -1.21 -7.99
N ALA A 45 4.19 -0.99 -6.91
CA ALA A 45 2.91 -0.28 -6.97
C ALA A 45 3.09 1.21 -7.34
N GLY A 46 4.12 1.87 -6.79
CA GLY A 46 4.45 3.25 -7.17
C GLY A 46 4.81 3.38 -8.65
N GLU A 47 5.58 2.42 -9.19
CA GLU A 47 5.92 2.36 -10.61
C GLU A 47 4.70 2.12 -11.50
N TRP A 48 3.81 1.19 -11.11
CA TRP A 48 2.55 0.93 -11.82
C TRP A 48 1.65 2.18 -11.84
N ALA A 49 1.48 2.86 -10.69
CA ALA A 49 0.64 4.06 -10.63
C ALA A 49 1.22 5.20 -11.48
N SER A 50 2.53 5.42 -11.41
CA SER A 50 3.21 6.45 -12.20
C SER A 50 3.03 6.22 -13.71
N ARG A 51 3.17 4.97 -14.18
CA ARG A 51 2.95 4.60 -15.60
C ARG A 51 1.50 4.82 -16.06
N ASN A 52 0.54 4.64 -15.15
CA ASN A 52 -0.89 4.82 -15.43
C ASN A 52 -1.40 6.24 -15.16
N GLY A 53 -0.51 7.21 -14.87
CA GLY A 53 -0.89 8.60 -14.63
C GLY A 53 -1.68 8.81 -13.33
N ILE A 54 -1.56 7.89 -12.37
CA ILE A 54 -2.21 7.97 -11.06
C ILE A 54 -1.29 8.71 -10.09
N GLU A 55 -1.83 9.61 -9.28
CA GLU A 55 -1.05 10.32 -8.26
C GLU A 55 -0.46 9.34 -7.24
N VAL A 56 0.85 9.45 -6.97
CA VAL A 56 1.55 8.59 -6.01
C VAL A 56 1.86 9.36 -4.73
N VAL A 57 1.38 8.85 -3.60
CA VAL A 57 1.69 9.35 -2.27
C VAL A 57 2.57 8.34 -1.54
N ALA A 58 3.87 8.59 -1.58
CA ALA A 58 4.88 7.78 -0.90
C ALA A 58 5.06 8.24 0.57
N CYS A 59 4.96 7.31 1.51
CA CYS A 59 5.09 7.58 2.95
C CYS A 59 6.32 6.87 3.54
N PRO A 60 7.53 7.45 3.43
CA PRO A 60 8.74 6.85 4.01
C PRO A 60 8.69 6.85 5.53
N ALA A 61 9.17 5.77 6.14
CA ALA A 61 9.29 5.68 7.60
C ALA A 61 10.54 6.44 8.09
N ASP A 62 10.38 7.28 9.13
CA ASP A 62 11.48 8.03 9.74
C ASP A 62 12.25 7.17 10.74
N TRP A 63 13.09 6.28 10.21
CA TRP A 63 13.94 5.38 10.99
C TRP A 63 14.96 6.12 11.87
N LYS A 64 15.42 7.30 11.44
CA LYS A 64 16.39 8.10 12.20
C LYS A 64 15.77 8.63 13.49
N ARG A 65 14.51 9.07 13.43
CA ARG A 65 13.80 9.63 14.59
C ARG A 65 13.20 8.57 15.51
N TYR A 66 12.58 7.53 14.95
CA TYR A 66 11.75 6.60 15.72
C TYR A 66 12.31 5.18 15.82
N GLY A 67 13.44 4.90 15.17
CA GLY A 67 14.04 3.56 15.15
C GLY A 67 13.02 2.51 14.71
N ARG A 68 12.91 1.41 15.47
CA ARG A 68 12.01 0.29 15.15
C ARG A 68 10.52 0.68 15.10
N ALA A 69 10.12 1.73 15.79
CA ALA A 69 8.74 2.20 15.80
C ALA A 69 8.37 2.99 14.54
N ALA A 70 9.35 3.39 13.71
CA ALA A 70 9.12 4.21 12.52
C ALA A 70 8.12 3.58 11.54
N GLY A 71 8.24 2.27 11.30
CA GLY A 71 7.32 1.52 10.43
C GLY A 71 5.87 1.58 10.91
N PRO A 72 5.55 1.11 12.14
CA PRO A 72 4.21 1.18 12.70
C PRO A 72 3.64 2.61 12.80
N ILE A 73 4.45 3.60 13.18
CA ILE A 73 4.02 5.00 13.24
C ILE A 73 3.59 5.49 11.86
N ARG A 74 4.43 5.25 10.84
CA ARG A 74 4.11 5.57 9.45
C ARG A 74 2.86 4.82 8.99
N ASN A 75 2.77 3.52 9.25
CA ASN A 75 1.64 2.68 8.86
C ASN A 75 0.31 3.29 9.32
N ARG A 76 0.24 3.73 10.58
CA ARG A 76 -0.94 4.42 11.12
C ARG A 76 -1.22 5.74 10.40
N ALA A 77 -0.18 6.55 10.17
CA ALA A 77 -0.32 7.84 9.49
C ALA A 77 -0.81 7.72 8.03
N MET A 78 -0.55 6.59 7.35
CA MET A 78 -1.09 6.37 5.99
C MET A 78 -2.61 6.28 5.96
N PHE A 79 -3.26 5.88 7.06
CA PHE A 79 -4.72 5.88 7.14
C PHE A 79 -5.31 7.27 7.31
N ASP A 80 -4.54 8.25 7.81
CA ASP A 80 -4.99 9.64 7.92
C ASP A 80 -5.14 10.30 6.54
N LEU A 81 -4.58 9.67 5.50
CA LEU A 81 -4.77 10.02 4.10
C LEU A 81 -6.12 9.53 3.55
N ALA A 82 -7.01 8.98 4.39
CA ALA A 82 -8.35 8.52 4.04
C ALA A 82 -8.39 7.63 2.79
N PRO A 83 -7.72 6.45 2.81
CA PRO A 83 -7.85 5.49 1.73
C PRO A 83 -9.26 4.86 1.73
N ASP A 84 -9.82 4.67 0.54
CA ASP A 84 -11.12 4.02 0.32
C ASP A 84 -11.01 2.48 0.33
N LEU A 85 -9.81 1.96 0.03
CA LEU A 85 -9.52 0.54 -0.12
C LEU A 85 -8.06 0.25 0.28
N LEU A 86 -7.83 -0.85 0.99
CA LEU A 86 -6.52 -1.46 1.17
C LEU A 86 -6.36 -2.63 0.19
N VAL A 87 -5.29 -2.65 -0.61
CA VAL A 87 -4.86 -3.84 -1.35
C VAL A 87 -3.64 -4.43 -0.66
N ALA A 88 -3.77 -5.69 -0.22
CA ALA A 88 -2.73 -6.39 0.52
C ALA A 88 -2.12 -7.51 -0.31
N PHE A 89 -0.86 -7.33 -0.69
CA PHE A 89 -0.02 -8.35 -1.33
C PHE A 89 0.65 -9.25 -0.29
N PRO A 90 1.09 -10.46 -0.67
CA PRO A 90 1.85 -11.34 0.20
C PRO A 90 2.99 -10.62 0.93
N GLY A 91 3.04 -10.80 2.25
CA GLY A 91 4.01 -10.12 3.10
C GLY A 91 4.01 -10.63 4.53
N GLY A 92 4.91 -10.07 5.34
CA GLY A 92 5.15 -10.50 6.71
C GLY A 92 4.37 -9.69 7.75
N LYS A 93 4.96 -9.57 8.95
CA LYS A 93 4.36 -8.88 10.10
C LYS A 93 3.87 -7.45 9.81
N GLY A 94 4.62 -6.69 9.00
CA GLY A 94 4.22 -5.32 8.63
C GLY A 94 2.96 -5.28 7.78
N THR A 95 2.76 -6.27 6.90
CA THR A 95 1.56 -6.40 6.08
C THR A 95 0.37 -6.85 6.93
N ALA A 96 0.58 -7.81 7.83
CA ALA A 96 -0.47 -8.24 8.78
C ALA A 96 -0.95 -7.09 9.68
N ASP A 97 -0.03 -6.25 10.18
CA ASP A 97 -0.35 -5.04 10.95
C ASP A 97 -1.22 -4.06 10.15
N MET A 98 -0.92 -3.86 8.87
CA MET A 98 -1.73 -3.03 7.97
C MET A 98 -3.14 -3.58 7.74
N ILE A 99 -3.27 -4.90 7.56
CA ILE A 99 -4.57 -5.58 7.40
C ILE A 99 -5.40 -5.38 8.66
N SER A 100 -4.86 -5.70 9.83
CA SER A 100 -5.58 -5.53 11.10
C SER A 100 -5.98 -4.07 11.37
N ALA A 101 -5.15 -3.10 10.97
CA ALA A 101 -5.48 -1.68 11.10
C ALA A 101 -6.62 -1.26 10.16
N ALA A 102 -6.69 -1.81 8.94
CA ALA A 102 -7.79 -1.56 8.02
C ALA A 102 -9.11 -2.17 8.52
N GLU A 103 -9.07 -3.40 9.05
CA GLU A 103 -10.24 -4.05 9.68
C GLU A 103 -10.80 -3.21 10.82
N GLN A 104 -9.95 -2.71 11.72
CA GLN A 104 -10.35 -1.84 12.83
C GLN A 104 -10.97 -0.50 12.38
N LYS A 105 -10.62 -0.04 11.19
CA LYS A 105 -11.12 1.20 10.58
C LYS A 105 -12.28 0.96 9.60
N GLU A 106 -12.72 -0.29 9.47
CA GLU A 106 -13.79 -0.70 8.55
C GLU A 106 -13.49 -0.34 7.08
N ILE A 107 -12.21 -0.30 6.73
CA ILE A 107 -11.76 -0.05 5.35
C ILE A 107 -11.79 -1.38 4.60
N PRO A 108 -12.46 -1.46 3.43
CA PRO A 108 -12.46 -2.66 2.61
C PRO A 108 -11.04 -3.14 2.27
N ILE A 109 -10.87 -4.46 2.22
CA ILE A 109 -9.58 -5.09 1.95
C ILE A 109 -9.69 -6.01 0.73
N ARG A 110 -8.78 -5.83 -0.22
CA ARG A 110 -8.54 -6.75 -1.34
C ARG A 110 -7.27 -7.53 -1.07
N HIS A 111 -7.38 -8.84 -0.89
CA HIS A 111 -6.23 -9.73 -0.84
C HIS A 111 -5.82 -10.14 -2.27
N ALA A 112 -4.51 -10.10 -2.54
CA ALA A 112 -3.89 -10.57 -3.78
C ALA A 112 -3.24 -11.94 -3.61
#